data_AF-A0A2T4UNY2-F1
#
_entry.id   AF-A0A2T4UNY2-F1
#
_cell.length_a   1.000
_cell.length_b   1.000
_cell.length_c   1.000
_cell.angle_alpha   90.00
_cell.angle_beta   90.00
_cell.angle_gamma   90.00
#
_symmetry.space_group_name_H-M   'P 1'
#
loop_
_entity.id
_entity.type
_entity.pdbx_description
1 polymer ?
#
loop_
_entity_poly.entity_id
_entity_poly.type
_entity_poly.pdbx_seq_one_letter_code
_entity_poly.pdbx_strand_id
1 'polypeptide(L)'
;MSAELDFLQNAVQEETSEAGRRKRWARPVVTGVATLLLFGGAATTAAATGLWQPPWWADEALTSFSYTLPSGAECNHLVGVVQGSDPESIAIVESFYRDTDIDALLNEDAIDTAIAQIRSEENMFVNDDGSKEPAGWGTAQYSADHEYDSAVSRILMNAVDAKLDAEGLLGFDQNLTYLGNGNCPGADW
;
A
#
# COMPACT_ATOMS: atom_id res chain seq x y z
N MET A 1 8.53 -18.96 -48.71
CA MET A 1 9.56 -19.16 -47.67
C MET A 1 10.92 -18.92 -48.31
N SER A 2 11.78 -18.16 -47.62
CA SER A 2 13.20 -17.91 -47.96
C SER A 2 13.51 -16.79 -48.96
N ALA A 3 13.09 -15.56 -48.67
CA ALA A 3 13.73 -14.36 -49.25
C ALA A 3 13.77 -13.13 -48.31
N GLU A 4 12.90 -13.07 -47.29
CA GLU A 4 12.91 -11.96 -46.31
C GLU A 4 13.76 -12.21 -45.04
N LEU A 5 14.36 -13.40 -44.91
CA LEU A 5 15.20 -13.75 -43.74
C LEU A 5 16.68 -13.35 -43.88
N ASP A 6 17.15 -13.01 -45.09
CA ASP A 6 18.57 -12.67 -45.33
C ASP A 6 18.90 -11.18 -45.14
N PHE A 7 17.90 -10.30 -45.09
CA PHE A 7 18.13 -8.87 -44.91
C PHE A 7 18.39 -8.48 -43.44
N LEU A 8 17.90 -9.26 -42.48
CA LEU A 8 18.11 -8.99 -41.06
C LEU A 8 19.40 -9.62 -40.48
N GLN A 9 20.11 -10.46 -41.24
CA GLN A 9 21.40 -11.04 -40.80
C GLN A 9 22.63 -10.25 -41.24
N ASN A 10 22.51 -9.34 -42.20
CA ASN A 10 23.65 -8.57 -42.73
C ASN A 10 23.92 -7.22 -42.03
N ALA A 11 23.13 -6.83 -41.03
CA ALA A 11 23.37 -5.61 -40.25
C ALA A 11 24.35 -5.82 -39.07
N VAL A 12 24.83 -7.05 -38.85
CA VAL A 12 25.64 -7.42 -37.67
C VAL A 12 27.15 -7.47 -37.97
N GLN A 13 27.59 -7.14 -39.20
CA GLN A 13 28.96 -7.45 -39.57
C GLN A 13 29.62 -6.43 -40.50
N GLU A 14 29.74 -5.16 -40.08
CA GLU A 14 30.74 -4.26 -40.66
C GLU A 14 30.96 -2.96 -39.85
N GLU A 15 31.64 -3.07 -38.71
CA GLU A 15 32.53 -1.99 -38.26
C GLU A 15 33.76 -2.62 -37.58
N THR A 16 34.56 -3.28 -38.39
CA THR A 16 35.97 -3.53 -38.07
C THR A 16 36.83 -3.09 -39.22
N SER A 17 37.34 -1.86 -39.17
CA SER A 17 38.66 -1.53 -39.70
C SER A 17 39.04 -0.10 -39.34
N GLU A 18 39.81 0.08 -38.26
CA GLU A 18 40.96 0.98 -38.30
C GLU A 18 42.09 0.39 -37.45
N ALA A 19 43.27 0.28 -38.07
CA ALA A 19 44.46 -0.38 -37.54
C ALA A 19 45.37 0.61 -36.79
N GLY A 20 45.87 0.23 -35.60
CA GLY A 20 46.83 1.06 -34.86
C GLY A 20 47.44 0.45 -33.59
N ARG A 21 48.46 -0.43 -33.74
CA ARG A 21 49.61 -0.67 -32.84
C ARG A 21 49.45 -0.69 -31.29
N ARG A 22 49.45 -1.93 -30.74
CA ARG A 22 50.10 -2.46 -29.51
C ARG A 22 50.33 -1.54 -28.28
N LYS A 23 49.69 -1.87 -27.14
CA LYS A 23 50.35 -2.02 -25.81
C LYS A 23 49.45 -2.69 -24.73
N ARG A 24 49.87 -3.89 -24.32
CA ARG A 24 49.84 -4.53 -22.98
C ARG A 24 48.75 -4.15 -21.94
N TRP A 25 47.91 -5.14 -21.61
CA TRP A 25 47.46 -5.59 -20.27
C TRP A 25 47.43 -4.58 -19.11
N ALA A 26 46.23 -4.26 -18.60
CA ALA A 26 45.79 -4.48 -17.20
C ALA A 26 44.34 -3.97 -16.99
N ARG A 27 43.47 -4.84 -16.46
CA ARG A 27 42.15 -4.50 -15.82
C ARG A 27 42.42 -3.92 -14.41
N PRO A 28 41.50 -3.20 -13.71
CA PRO A 28 40.05 -3.46 -13.65
C PRO A 28 39.06 -2.26 -13.48
N VAL A 29 37.80 -2.55 -13.86
CA VAL A 29 36.50 -2.26 -13.20
C VAL A 29 36.40 -0.99 -12.35
N VAL A 30 35.67 0.00 -12.86
CA VAL A 30 35.05 1.08 -12.06
C VAL A 30 33.56 0.73 -11.92
N THR A 31 33.19 0.10 -10.81
CA THR A 31 31.79 -0.02 -10.40
C THR A 31 31.50 1.13 -9.44
N GLY A 32 31.02 2.25 -10.00
CA GLY A 32 30.61 3.42 -9.23
C GLY A 32 29.09 3.51 -9.20
N VAL A 33 28.54 3.25 -8.01
CA VAL A 33 27.13 3.31 -7.59
C VAL A 33 26.32 4.36 -8.34
N ALA A 34 25.32 3.92 -9.12
CA ALA A 34 24.26 4.79 -9.61
C ALA A 34 23.23 4.96 -8.49
N THR A 35 23.26 6.10 -7.80
CA THR A 35 22.17 6.58 -6.95
C THR A 35 20.97 6.89 -7.83
N LEU A 36 20.02 5.97 -7.92
CA LEU A 36 18.70 6.24 -8.49
C LEU A 36 17.87 7.02 -7.46
N LEU A 37 17.99 8.34 -7.50
CA LEU A 37 16.99 9.26 -6.98
C LEU A 37 15.75 9.15 -7.87
N LEU A 38 14.80 8.29 -7.51
CA LEU A 38 13.48 8.23 -8.14
C LEU A 38 12.60 9.32 -7.52
N PHE A 39 12.80 10.56 -7.95
CA PHE A 39 11.79 11.60 -7.86
C PHE A 39 11.08 11.71 -9.20
N GLY A 40 9.75 11.49 -9.18
CA GLY A 40 8.84 11.95 -10.22
C GLY A 40 8.50 10.92 -11.29
N GLY A 41 7.25 10.51 -11.30
CA GLY A 41 6.63 9.84 -12.44
C GLY A 41 5.69 8.74 -11.99
N ALA A 42 4.39 8.99 -12.17
CA ALA A 42 3.33 8.02 -11.98
C ALA A 42 3.69 6.69 -12.64
N ALA A 43 3.97 5.69 -11.80
CA ALA A 43 3.87 4.31 -12.16
C ALA A 43 2.96 3.70 -11.10
N THR A 44 1.67 3.63 -11.41
CA THR A 44 0.82 2.58 -10.86
C THR A 44 1.45 1.27 -11.33
N THR A 45 2.46 0.78 -10.61
CA THR A 45 2.84 -0.62 -10.71
C THR A 45 1.68 -1.37 -10.11
N ALA A 46 0.68 -1.68 -10.96
CA ALA A 46 -0.24 -2.76 -10.69
C ALA A 46 0.64 -4.00 -10.56
N ALA A 47 1.05 -4.29 -9.32
CA ALA A 47 1.71 -5.53 -9.00
C ALA A 47 0.80 -6.62 -9.55
N ALA A 48 1.33 -7.46 -10.43
CA ALA A 48 0.62 -8.60 -10.98
C ALA A 48 0.41 -9.63 -9.86
N THR A 49 -0.52 -9.35 -8.94
CA THR A 49 -0.98 -10.27 -7.92
C THR A 49 -2.15 -11.03 -8.50
N GLY A 50 -1.92 -12.26 -8.96
CA GLY A 50 -2.98 -13.12 -9.44
C GLY A 50 -4.12 -13.20 -8.43
N LEU A 51 -5.34 -12.91 -8.88
CA LEU A 51 -6.64 -13.08 -8.21
C LEU A 51 -6.58 -13.29 -6.68
N TRP A 52 -6.15 -12.28 -5.92
CA TRP A 52 -6.33 -12.32 -4.47
C TRP A 52 -7.80 -12.10 -4.07
N GLN A 53 -8.66 -11.77 -5.05
CA GLN A 53 -10.06 -11.45 -4.83
C GLN A 53 -10.97 -12.14 -5.84
N PRO A 54 -12.20 -12.46 -5.43
CA PRO A 54 -13.22 -12.91 -6.36
C PRO A 54 -13.63 -11.80 -7.35
N PRO A 55 -13.95 -12.12 -8.61
CA PRO A 55 -14.28 -11.10 -9.63
C PRO A 55 -15.44 -10.18 -9.26
N TRP A 56 -16.43 -10.67 -8.51
CA TRP A 56 -17.61 -9.89 -8.12
C TRP A 56 -17.33 -8.76 -7.13
N TRP A 57 -16.18 -8.78 -6.44
CA TRP A 57 -15.76 -7.67 -5.57
C TRP A 57 -15.17 -6.50 -6.34
N ALA A 58 -14.55 -6.74 -7.50
CA ALA A 58 -13.93 -5.68 -8.29
C ALA A 58 -14.99 -4.73 -8.89
N ASP A 59 -16.17 -5.26 -9.23
CA ASP A 59 -17.27 -4.48 -9.82
C ASP A 59 -18.04 -3.64 -8.79
N GLU A 60 -17.96 -3.98 -7.50
CA GLU A 60 -18.67 -3.31 -6.38
C GLU A 60 -17.74 -2.47 -5.49
N ALA A 61 -16.45 -2.42 -5.81
CA ALA A 61 -15.48 -1.64 -5.05
C ALA A 61 -15.74 -0.13 -5.21
N LEU A 62 -15.81 0.57 -4.08
CA LEU A 62 -15.88 2.03 -4.03
C LEU A 62 -14.52 2.64 -4.34
N THR A 63 -13.45 2.05 -3.80
CA THR A 63 -12.08 2.47 -4.04
C THR A 63 -11.09 1.35 -3.70
N SER A 64 -9.84 1.52 -4.15
CA SER A 64 -8.71 0.68 -3.79
C SER A 64 -7.52 1.57 -3.44
N PHE A 65 -6.76 1.21 -2.42
CA PHE A 65 -5.52 1.91 -2.07
C PHE A 65 -4.45 0.92 -1.61
N SER A 66 -3.20 1.37 -1.62
CA SER A 66 -2.05 0.56 -1.21
C SER A 66 -1.07 1.37 -0.40
N TYR A 67 -0.36 0.72 0.52
CA TYR A 67 0.72 1.32 1.30
C TYR A 67 1.79 0.29 1.62
N THR A 68 3.03 0.76 1.77
CA THR A 68 4.16 -0.08 2.15
C THR A 68 4.30 -0.10 3.67
N LEU A 69 4.35 -1.29 4.24
CA LEU A 69 4.63 -1.51 5.66
C LEU A 69 6.12 -1.32 5.98
N PRO A 70 6.49 -1.08 7.26
CA PRO A 70 7.89 -0.98 7.70
C PRO A 70 8.78 -2.16 7.31
N SER A 71 8.24 -3.39 7.23
CA SER A 71 8.96 -4.57 6.73
C SER A 71 9.29 -4.52 5.23
N GLY A 72 8.69 -3.58 4.49
CA GLY A 72 8.73 -3.50 3.03
C GLY A 72 7.63 -4.31 2.33
N ALA A 73 6.71 -4.93 3.08
CA ALA A 73 5.55 -5.60 2.51
C ALA A 73 4.56 -4.57 1.94
N GLU A 74 4.04 -4.84 0.73
CA GLU A 74 3.03 -4.00 0.08
C GLU A 74 1.62 -4.47 0.50
N CYS A 75 0.90 -3.62 1.23
CA CYS A 75 -0.50 -3.83 1.55
C CYS A 75 -1.39 -3.28 0.45
N ASN A 76 -2.40 -4.05 0.05
CA ASN A 76 -3.45 -3.61 -0.86
C ASN A 76 -4.79 -3.73 -0.15
N HIS A 77 -5.61 -2.69 -0.20
CA HIS A 77 -6.95 -2.65 0.35
C HIS A 77 -7.97 -2.36 -0.73
N LEU A 78 -9.06 -3.12 -0.71
CA LEU A 78 -10.29 -2.76 -1.39
C LEU A 78 -11.35 -2.35 -0.37
N VAL A 79 -12.02 -1.24 -0.66
CA VAL A 79 -13.20 -0.82 0.07
C VAL A 79 -14.42 -1.09 -0.80
N GLY A 80 -15.24 -2.04 -0.38
CA GLY A 80 -16.47 -2.45 -1.05
C GLY A 80 -17.71 -1.80 -0.45
N VAL A 81 -18.84 -2.50 -0.58
CA VAL A 81 -20.18 -2.03 -0.20
C VAL A 81 -20.24 -1.62 1.28
N VAL A 82 -20.80 -0.44 1.53
CA VAL A 82 -21.14 0.05 2.88
C VAL A 82 -22.53 -0.48 3.25
N GLN A 83 -22.68 -1.00 4.46
CA GLN A 83 -23.91 -1.50 5.02
C GLN A 83 -24.20 -0.76 6.33
N GLY A 84 -25.48 -0.56 6.63
CA GLY A 84 -25.91 0.19 7.81
C GLY A 84 -27.44 0.14 7.96
N SER A 85 -27.93 0.65 9.07
CA SER A 85 -29.37 0.84 9.31
C SER A 85 -29.87 2.19 8.82
N ASP A 86 -28.99 3.20 8.78
CA ASP A 86 -29.31 4.54 8.29
C ASP A 86 -28.84 4.75 6.84
N PRO A 87 -29.75 4.91 5.86
CA PRO A 87 -29.39 5.11 4.46
C PRO A 87 -28.58 6.40 4.21
N GLU A 88 -28.75 7.43 5.04
CA GLU A 88 -28.02 8.69 4.89
C GLU A 88 -26.54 8.50 5.27
N SER A 89 -26.29 7.87 6.42
CA SER A 89 -24.94 7.45 6.85
C SER A 89 -24.24 6.60 5.79
N ILE A 90 -24.94 5.60 5.22
CA ILE A 90 -24.38 4.76 4.14
C ILE A 90 -23.94 5.62 2.96
N ALA A 91 -24.82 6.49 2.46
CA ALA A 91 -24.53 7.33 1.29
C ALA A 91 -23.34 8.28 1.53
N ILE A 92 -23.21 8.82 2.74
CA ILE A 92 -22.09 9.70 3.12
C ILE A 92 -20.77 8.94 3.14
N VAL A 93 -20.72 7.74 3.73
CA VAL A 93 -19.51 6.92 3.75
C VAL A 93 -19.15 6.43 2.35
N GLU A 94 -20.14 6.06 1.53
CA GLU A 94 -19.87 5.71 0.13
C GLU A 94 -19.27 6.88 -0.66
N SER A 95 -19.83 8.09 -0.51
CA SER A 95 -19.28 9.30 -1.15
C SER A 95 -17.89 9.63 -0.62
N PHE A 96 -17.66 9.49 0.69
CA PHE A 96 -16.33 9.67 1.28
C PHE A 96 -15.29 8.80 0.56
N TYR A 97 -15.52 7.49 0.44
CA TYR A 97 -14.53 6.61 -0.18
C TYR A 97 -14.38 6.81 -1.70
N ARG A 98 -15.43 7.26 -2.40
CA ARG A 98 -15.36 7.55 -3.84
C ARG A 98 -14.61 8.85 -4.15
N ASP A 99 -14.78 9.87 -3.30
CA ASP A 99 -14.37 11.24 -3.61
C ASP A 99 -13.07 11.67 -2.88
N THR A 100 -12.67 10.92 -1.86
CA THR A 100 -11.50 11.26 -1.04
C THR A 100 -10.20 10.76 -1.67
N ASP A 101 -9.19 11.63 -1.69
CA ASP A 101 -7.81 11.26 -1.98
C ASP A 101 -7.20 10.56 -0.77
N ILE A 102 -7.29 9.22 -0.76
CA ILE A 102 -6.81 8.39 0.34
C ILE A 102 -5.29 8.50 0.50
N ASP A 103 -4.54 8.60 -0.60
CA ASP A 103 -3.09 8.72 -0.55
C ASP A 103 -2.68 10.05 0.12
N ALA A 104 -3.41 11.13 -0.15
CA ALA A 104 -3.20 12.41 0.52
C ALA A 104 -3.56 12.37 2.02
N LEU A 105 -4.59 11.59 2.41
CA LEU A 105 -4.91 11.37 3.82
C LEU A 105 -3.80 10.60 4.56
N LEU A 106 -3.22 9.59 3.90
CA LEU A 106 -2.19 8.72 4.45
C LEU A 106 -0.76 9.28 4.28
N ASN A 107 -0.60 10.59 4.44
CA ASN A 107 0.72 11.22 4.41
C ASN A 107 1.55 10.91 5.67
N GLU A 108 2.86 11.10 5.56
CA GLU A 108 3.84 10.78 6.62
C GLU A 108 3.51 11.46 7.96
N ASP A 109 3.17 12.75 7.95
CA ASP A 109 2.83 13.50 9.18
C ASP A 109 1.58 12.92 9.87
N ALA A 110 0.57 12.50 9.09
CA ALA A 110 -0.65 11.90 9.62
C ALA A 110 -0.37 10.52 10.22
N ILE A 111 0.45 9.70 9.55
CA ILE A 111 0.88 8.38 10.04
C ILE A 111 1.67 8.54 11.35
N ASP A 112 2.67 9.41 11.38
CA ASP A 112 3.47 9.66 12.57
C ASP A 112 2.62 10.15 13.75
N THR A 113 1.65 11.03 13.48
CA THR A 113 0.70 11.51 14.48
C THR A 113 -0.15 10.37 15.03
N ALA A 114 -0.70 9.53 14.15
CA ALA A 114 -1.53 8.39 14.54
C ALA A 114 -0.73 7.35 15.36
N ILE A 115 0.51 7.05 14.94
CA ILE A 115 1.42 6.17 15.69
C ILE A 115 1.71 6.74 17.08
N ALA A 116 2.03 8.03 17.17
CA ALA A 116 2.28 8.67 18.46
C ALA A 116 1.07 8.58 19.40
N GLN A 117 -0.15 8.73 18.87
CA GLN A 117 -1.39 8.54 19.63
C GLN A 117 -1.55 7.09 20.08
N ILE A 118 -1.42 6.13 19.18
CA ILE A 118 -1.56 4.69 19.49
C ILE A 118 -0.58 4.27 20.60
N ARG A 119 0.68 4.73 20.53
CA ARG A 119 1.70 4.46 21.55
C ARG A 119 1.39 5.08 22.91
N SER A 120 0.56 6.12 22.96
CA SER A 120 0.15 6.75 24.22
C SER A 120 -1.02 6.04 24.91
N GLU A 121 -1.66 5.08 24.22
CA GLU A 121 -2.82 4.35 24.72
C GLU A 121 -2.40 3.09 25.49
N GLU A 122 -3.07 2.87 26.64
CA GLU A 122 -2.93 1.62 27.38
C GLU A 122 -3.70 0.50 26.67
N ASN A 123 -2.97 -0.31 25.91
CA ASN A 123 -3.52 -1.50 25.25
C ASN A 123 -3.23 -2.75 26.08
N MET A 124 -4.27 -3.53 26.36
CA MET A 124 -4.19 -4.74 27.19
C MET A 124 -4.73 -5.94 26.41
N PHE A 125 -3.94 -7.02 26.35
CA PHE A 125 -4.39 -8.33 25.90
C PHE A 125 -5.11 -9.02 27.06
N VAL A 126 -6.23 -9.67 26.77
CA VAL A 126 -6.97 -10.48 27.74
C VAL A 126 -6.76 -11.94 27.39
N ASN A 127 -6.07 -12.66 28.26
CA ASN A 127 -5.82 -14.08 28.12
C ASN A 127 -7.11 -14.90 28.35
N ASP A 128 -7.09 -16.17 27.93
CA ASP A 128 -8.23 -17.10 28.10
C ASP A 128 -8.62 -17.31 29.58
N ASP A 129 -7.68 -17.15 30.51
CA ASP A 129 -7.91 -17.23 31.96
C ASP A 129 -8.46 -15.92 32.57
N GLY A 130 -8.68 -14.90 31.75
CA GLY A 130 -9.16 -13.57 32.14
C GLY A 130 -8.08 -12.65 32.69
N SER A 131 -6.83 -13.10 32.80
CA SER A 131 -5.71 -12.22 33.13
C SER A 131 -5.45 -11.21 32.02
N LYS A 132 -4.85 -10.07 32.37
CA LYS A 132 -4.52 -9.02 31.41
C LYS A 132 -3.02 -8.76 31.40
N GLU A 133 -2.47 -8.61 30.21
CA GLU A 133 -1.07 -8.21 30.01
C GLU A 133 -0.97 -7.05 29.01
N PRO A 134 0.06 -6.21 29.08
CA PRO A 134 0.27 -5.16 28.09
C PRO A 134 0.35 -5.74 26.67
N ALA A 135 -0.31 -5.08 25.73
CA ALA A 135 -0.35 -5.45 24.31
C ALA A 135 0.02 -4.27 23.39
N GLY A 136 0.49 -3.16 23.96
CA GLY A 136 0.95 -2.00 23.21
C GLY A 136 2.39 -2.12 22.75
N TRP A 137 2.92 -1.00 22.23
CA TRP A 137 4.30 -0.89 21.75
C TRP A 137 5.34 -1.50 22.71
N GLY A 138 6.25 -2.30 22.16
CA GLY A 138 7.36 -2.93 22.88
C GLY A 138 7.04 -4.29 23.51
N THR A 139 5.86 -4.85 23.26
CA THR A 139 5.50 -6.21 23.66
C THR A 139 5.80 -7.22 22.55
N ALA A 140 5.75 -8.51 22.86
CA ALA A 140 6.03 -9.56 21.87
C ALA A 140 4.93 -9.69 20.80
N GLN A 141 3.74 -9.15 21.10
CA GLN A 141 2.54 -9.22 20.27
C GLN A 141 2.37 -7.98 19.38
N TYR A 142 3.37 -7.10 19.33
CA TYR A 142 3.27 -5.80 18.67
C TYR A 142 4.43 -5.59 17.69
N SER A 143 4.18 -5.86 16.42
CA SER A 143 5.14 -5.60 15.34
C SER A 143 5.03 -4.15 14.83
N ALA A 144 6.07 -3.68 14.13
CA ALA A 144 6.05 -2.38 13.47
C ALA A 144 5.02 -2.33 12.32
N ASP A 145 4.78 -3.45 11.65
CA ASP A 145 3.78 -3.56 10.60
C ASP A 145 2.36 -3.47 11.18
N HIS A 146 2.09 -4.16 12.29
CA HIS A 146 0.82 -4.06 13.00
C HIS A 146 0.54 -2.62 13.48
N GLU A 147 1.57 -1.93 13.98
CA GLU A 147 1.48 -0.52 14.36
C GLU A 147 1.09 0.37 13.18
N TYR A 148 1.79 0.21 12.06
CA TYR A 148 1.56 1.02 10.87
C TYR A 148 0.18 0.77 10.27
N ASP A 149 -0.24 -0.50 10.19
CA ASP A 149 -1.57 -0.90 9.75
C ASP A 149 -2.68 -0.31 10.65
N SER A 150 -2.46 -0.36 11.98
CA SER A 150 -3.36 0.25 12.96
C SER A 150 -3.44 1.78 12.79
N ALA A 151 -2.34 2.44 12.45
CA ALA A 151 -2.30 3.87 12.19
C ALA A 151 -3.09 4.24 10.93
N VAL A 152 -2.91 3.50 9.84
CA VAL A 152 -3.70 3.65 8.60
C VAL A 152 -5.19 3.51 8.89
N SER A 153 -5.58 2.43 9.58
CA SER A 153 -6.97 2.18 9.96
C SER A 153 -7.57 3.31 10.79
N ARG A 154 -6.82 3.80 11.80
CA ARG A 154 -7.25 4.93 12.63
C ARG A 154 -7.45 6.22 11.85
N ILE A 155 -6.55 6.56 10.93
CA ILE A 155 -6.69 7.77 10.10
C ILE A 155 -7.98 7.71 9.29
N LEU A 156 -8.25 6.57 8.65
CA LEU A 156 -9.46 6.37 7.84
C LEU A 156 -10.74 6.43 8.68
N MET A 157 -10.77 5.74 9.83
CA MET A 157 -11.92 5.79 10.74
C MET A 157 -12.19 7.22 11.23
N ASN A 158 -11.16 7.93 11.68
CA ASN A 158 -11.30 9.31 12.13
C ASN A 158 -11.78 10.26 11.02
N ALA A 159 -11.35 10.03 9.77
CA ALA A 159 -11.78 10.83 8.63
C ALA A 159 -13.25 10.56 8.25
N VAL A 160 -13.68 9.30 8.32
CA VAL A 160 -15.09 8.92 8.14
C VAL A 160 -15.95 9.53 9.24
N ASP A 161 -15.54 9.43 10.50
CA ASP A 161 -16.25 10.01 11.64
C ASP A 161 -16.36 11.53 11.49
N ALA A 162 -15.26 12.21 11.17
CA ALA A 162 -15.26 13.65 10.94
C ALA A 162 -16.18 14.07 9.77
N LYS A 163 -16.30 13.23 8.73
CA LYS A 163 -17.21 13.47 7.61
C LYS A 163 -18.67 13.31 8.03
N LEU A 164 -19.01 12.28 8.79
CA LEU A 164 -20.36 12.09 9.34
C LEU A 164 -20.75 13.25 10.26
N ASP A 165 -19.84 13.66 11.14
CA ASP A 165 -20.04 14.82 12.03
C ASP A 165 -20.26 16.11 11.24
N ALA A 166 -19.50 16.34 10.17
CA ALA A 166 -19.63 17.53 9.33
C ALA A 166 -20.98 17.61 8.60
N GLU A 167 -21.60 16.47 8.29
CA GLU A 167 -22.95 16.37 7.71
C GLU A 167 -24.05 16.42 8.78
N GLY A 168 -23.69 16.56 10.06
CA GLY A 168 -24.63 16.69 11.18
C GLY A 168 -25.21 15.36 11.66
N LEU A 169 -24.65 14.23 11.23
CA LEU A 169 -25.03 12.90 11.69
C LEU A 169 -24.30 12.57 12.98
N LEU A 170 -24.83 13.11 14.08
CA LEU A 170 -24.33 12.87 15.42
C LEU A 170 -24.94 11.58 15.97
N GLY A 171 -24.17 10.50 15.97
CA GLY A 171 -24.57 9.22 16.55
C GLY A 171 -24.01 8.04 15.76
N PHE A 172 -23.49 7.05 16.48
CA PHE A 172 -22.92 5.85 15.88
C PHE A 172 -24.07 4.92 15.43
N ASP A 173 -24.28 4.77 14.12
CA ASP A 173 -25.01 3.61 13.61
C ASP A 173 -24.16 2.37 13.89
N GLN A 174 -24.55 1.61 14.92
CA GLN A 174 -23.82 0.41 15.35
C GLN A 174 -23.76 -0.69 14.27
N ASN A 175 -24.58 -0.57 13.23
CA ASN A 175 -24.60 -1.48 12.11
C ASN A 175 -23.83 -0.94 10.91
N LEU A 176 -23.28 0.28 10.98
CA LEU A 176 -22.48 0.87 9.92
C LEU A 176 -21.15 0.13 9.81
N THR A 177 -20.98 -0.56 8.71
CA THR A 177 -19.78 -1.32 8.37
C THR A 177 -19.53 -1.21 6.88
N TYR A 178 -18.29 -1.40 6.46
CA TYR A 178 -17.98 -1.55 5.04
C TYR A 178 -17.29 -2.89 4.81
N LEU A 179 -17.59 -3.49 3.67
CA LEU A 179 -16.90 -4.69 3.24
C LEU A 179 -15.49 -4.30 2.79
N GLY A 180 -14.53 -4.38 3.70
CA GLY A 180 -13.10 -4.24 3.39
C GLY A 180 -12.45 -5.59 3.13
N ASN A 181 -11.49 -5.65 2.22
CA ASN A 181 -10.57 -6.76 2.13
C ASN A 181 -9.16 -6.19 1.95
N GLY A 182 -8.27 -6.57 2.88
CA GLY A 182 -6.87 -6.17 2.89
C GLY A 182 -5.97 -7.38 2.65
N ASN A 183 -4.92 -7.20 1.86
CA ASN A 183 -3.92 -8.24 1.62
C ASN A 183 -2.51 -7.64 1.66
N CYS A 184 -1.75 -8.09 2.65
CA CYS A 184 -0.38 -7.68 2.92
C CYS A 184 0.54 -8.91 2.91
N PRO A 185 0.83 -9.50 1.74
CA PRO A 185 1.68 -10.67 1.66
C PRO A 185 3.10 -10.34 2.12
N GLY A 186 3.59 -11.10 3.10
CA GLY A 186 4.93 -10.92 3.67
C GLY A 186 5.02 -9.93 4.82
N ALA A 187 3.89 -9.40 5.31
CA ALA A 187 3.82 -8.62 6.54
C ALA A 187 4.18 -9.47 7.78
N ASP A 188 4.76 -8.81 8.79
CA ASP A 188 5.05 -9.37 10.11
C ASP A 188 3.93 -8.99 11.09
N TRP A 189 3.10 -9.94 11.54
CA TRP A 189 1.94 -9.65 12.39
C TRP A 189 2.18 -10.01 13.86
#